data_AF-M3DDG7-F1
#
_entry.id   AF-M3DDG7-F1
#
_cell.length_a   1.000
_cell.length_b   1.000
_cell.length_c   1.000
_cell.angle_alpha   90.00
_cell.angle_beta   90.00
_cell.angle_gamma   90.00
#
_symmetry.space_group_name_H-M   'P 1'
#
loop_
_entity.id
_entity.type
_entity.pdbx_description
1 polymer ?
#
loop_
_entity_poly.entity_id
_entity_poly.type
_entity_poly.pdbx_seq_one_letter_code
_entity_poly.pdbx_strand_id
1 'polypeptide(L)'
;MTITRKLAVLATGVAMTGGLLAGTAGSAGAAETAPSAASDCPSGWFCVWSGQNYTGRMQKVAGTNKDLTQFSVFQNFKSWYNHGASCDFKWYSAKNHGGSSGIVPRGYKTTDGASHYIKSNTWVNCR
;
A
#
# COMPACT_ATOMS: atom_id res chain seq x y z
N MET A 1 -64.04 4.92 -8.88
CA MET A 1 -64.75 3.62 -8.82
C MET A 1 -63.84 2.55 -9.43
N THR A 2 -63.64 1.50 -8.63
CA THR A 2 -63.01 0.18 -8.81
C THR A 2 -62.70 -0.34 -10.21
N ILE A 3 -61.50 -0.91 -10.42
CA ILE A 3 -61.28 -2.25 -11.01
C ILE A 3 -60.06 -2.95 -10.38
N THR A 4 -60.32 -4.18 -9.91
CA THR A 4 -59.52 -5.21 -9.24
C THR A 4 -58.39 -5.80 -10.10
N ARG A 5 -57.31 -6.33 -9.49
CA ARG A 5 -56.68 -7.61 -9.92
C ARG A 5 -55.64 -8.19 -8.93
N LYS A 6 -56.07 -9.29 -8.31
CA LYS A 6 -55.38 -10.60 -8.12
C LYS A 6 -54.18 -10.69 -7.16
N LEU A 7 -54.42 -11.43 -6.07
CA LEU A 7 -53.43 -12.05 -5.20
C LEU A 7 -52.60 -13.10 -5.96
N ALA A 8 -51.31 -13.21 -5.61
CA ALA A 8 -50.57 -14.46 -5.64
C ALA A 8 -49.73 -14.54 -4.35
N VAL A 9 -50.04 -15.57 -3.56
CA VAL A 9 -49.39 -16.01 -2.33
C VAL A 9 -48.08 -16.71 -2.70
N LEU A 10 -47.01 -16.55 -1.90
CA LEU A 10 -46.19 -17.67 -1.41
C LEU A 10 -45.44 -17.22 -0.15
N ALA A 11 -45.80 -17.88 0.94
CA ALA A 11 -45.23 -17.74 2.26
C ALA A 11 -44.01 -18.65 2.42
N THR A 12 -42.97 -18.16 3.08
CA THR A 12 -42.15 -18.94 4.01
C THR A 12 -41.76 -18.03 5.16
N GLY A 13 -42.34 -18.30 6.34
CA GLY A 13 -41.92 -17.74 7.62
C GLY A 13 -40.46 -18.12 7.92
N VAL A 14 -39.75 -17.40 8.78
CA VAL A 14 -39.78 -17.50 10.26
C VAL A 14 -38.99 -16.25 10.75
N ALA A 15 -39.57 -15.24 11.41
CA ALA A 15 -39.85 -15.14 12.85
C ALA A 15 -38.58 -15.49 13.70
N MET A 16 -37.95 -14.69 14.57
CA MET A 16 -38.36 -13.55 15.37
C MET A 16 -37.11 -12.85 15.92
N THR A 17 -37.28 -11.56 16.22
CA THR A 17 -36.80 -10.84 17.44
C THR A 17 -35.34 -10.93 17.87
N GLY A 18 -34.71 -9.75 18.01
CA GLY A 18 -33.67 -9.60 19.03
C GLY A 18 -32.78 -8.37 18.90
N GLY A 19 -33.20 -7.26 19.52
CA GLY A 19 -32.27 -6.32 20.16
C GLY A 19 -31.72 -5.17 19.31
N LEU A 20 -32.37 -4.01 19.43
CA LEU A 20 -31.64 -2.75 19.42
C LEU A 20 -30.76 -2.70 20.68
N LEU A 21 -29.45 -2.61 20.52
CA LEU A 21 -28.55 -2.00 21.51
C LEU A 21 -27.52 -1.14 20.79
N ALA A 22 -27.60 0.15 21.05
CA ALA A 22 -26.55 1.11 20.74
C ALA A 22 -25.25 0.71 21.44
N GLY A 23 -24.15 0.75 20.69
CA GLY A 23 -22.79 0.57 21.19
C GLY A 23 -21.87 1.58 20.52
N THR A 24 -21.79 2.78 21.07
CA THR A 24 -20.65 3.67 20.87
C THR A 24 -19.46 3.07 21.60
N ALA A 25 -18.37 2.71 20.91
CA ALA A 25 -16.99 2.78 21.39
C ALA A 25 -16.05 1.97 20.48
N GLY A 26 -14.93 2.59 20.12
CA GLY A 26 -13.77 1.90 19.61
C GLY A 26 -13.57 2.09 18.12
N SER A 27 -12.92 3.19 17.76
CA SER A 27 -11.97 3.19 16.64
C SER A 27 -10.93 2.09 16.90
N ALA A 28 -11.28 0.86 16.57
CA ALA A 28 -10.31 -0.22 16.38
C ALA A 28 -9.47 0.25 15.21
N GLY A 29 -8.25 0.74 15.51
CA GLY A 29 -7.26 1.03 14.50
C GLY A 29 -7.20 -0.19 13.60
N ALA A 30 -7.55 0.02 12.32
CA ALA A 30 -7.35 -0.99 11.31
C ALA A 30 -5.89 -1.40 11.43
N ALA A 31 -5.63 -2.59 11.97
CA ALA A 31 -4.38 -3.24 11.72
C ALA A 31 -4.36 -3.40 10.21
N GLU A 32 -3.62 -2.52 9.53
CA GLU A 32 -3.41 -2.59 8.10
C GLU A 32 -2.75 -3.93 7.85
N THR A 33 -3.57 -4.94 7.56
CA THR A 33 -3.09 -6.25 7.10
C THR A 33 -2.28 -5.93 5.86
N ALA A 34 -0.96 -5.88 6.04
CA ALA A 34 -0.07 -5.59 4.94
C ALA A 34 -0.43 -6.59 3.84
N PRO A 35 -0.82 -6.11 2.64
CA PRO A 35 -1.13 -6.98 1.52
C PRO A 35 -0.01 -8.00 1.40
N SER A 36 -0.34 -9.28 1.20
CA SER A 36 0.65 -10.38 1.22
C SER A 36 1.85 -10.07 0.33
N ALA A 37 1.63 -9.31 -0.75
CA ALA A 37 2.62 -8.84 -1.69
C ALA A 37 3.73 -7.93 -1.11
N ALA A 38 3.52 -7.24 0.02
CA ALA A 38 4.62 -6.53 0.68
C ALA A 38 5.71 -7.49 1.19
N SER A 39 5.31 -8.72 1.54
CA SER A 39 6.23 -9.79 1.96
C SER A 39 7.09 -10.32 0.80
N ASP A 40 6.71 -10.03 -0.45
CA ASP A 40 7.50 -10.38 -1.64
C ASP A 40 8.78 -9.54 -1.76
N CYS A 41 8.91 -8.45 -1.01
CA CYS A 41 10.16 -7.69 -0.95
C CYS A 41 11.19 -8.47 -0.13
N PRO A 42 12.30 -8.94 -0.71
CA PRO A 42 13.29 -9.69 0.05
C PRO A 42 14.02 -8.78 1.03
N SER A 43 14.47 -9.34 2.15
CA SER A 43 15.32 -8.61 3.09
C SER A 43 16.62 -8.13 2.40
N GLY A 44 17.04 -6.91 2.72
CA GLY A 44 18.17 -6.22 2.08
C GLY A 44 17.79 -5.30 0.91
N TRP A 45 16.50 -5.21 0.55
CA TRP A 45 16.05 -4.49 -0.64
C TRP A 45 15.07 -3.37 -0.33
N PHE A 46 15.07 -2.35 -1.18
CA PHE A 46 13.98 -1.40 -1.29
C PHE A 46 13.14 -1.76 -2.49
N CYS A 47 11.83 -1.96 -2.28
CA CYS A 47 10.91 -2.40 -3.32
C CYS A 47 9.83 -1.35 -3.58
N VAL A 48 9.45 -1.23 -4.85
CA VAL A 48 8.38 -0.35 -5.33
C VAL A 48 7.44 -1.13 -6.24
N TRP A 49 6.17 -0.75 -6.24
CA TRP A 49 5.14 -1.36 -7.06
C TRP A 49 4.37 -0.31 -7.85
N SER A 50 4.02 -0.64 -9.09
CA SER A 50 3.28 0.26 -9.99
C SER A 50 1.86 0.56 -9.49
N GLY A 51 1.27 -0.37 -8.73
CA GLY A 51 -0.08 -0.23 -8.17
C GLY A 51 -0.08 0.14 -6.68
N GLN A 52 -1.27 0.47 -6.19
CA GLN A 52 -1.51 0.67 -4.76
C GLN A 52 -1.49 -0.68 -4.03
N ASN A 53 -1.36 -0.65 -2.71
CA ASN A 53 -1.45 -1.85 -1.87
C ASN A 53 -0.50 -2.98 -2.33
N TYR A 54 0.70 -2.63 -2.79
CA TYR A 54 1.75 -3.55 -3.23
C TYR A 54 1.33 -4.46 -4.41
N THR A 55 0.45 -3.94 -5.28
CA THR A 55 -0.04 -4.67 -6.46
C THR A 55 0.66 -4.23 -7.75
N GLY A 56 0.52 -5.04 -8.80
CA GLY A 56 1.11 -4.74 -10.12
C GLY A 56 2.60 -5.11 -10.19
N ARG A 57 3.31 -4.47 -11.13
CA ARG A 57 4.71 -4.80 -11.39
C ARG A 57 5.60 -4.27 -10.27
N MET A 58 6.39 -5.16 -9.67
CA MET A 58 7.38 -4.83 -8.65
C MET A 58 8.76 -4.63 -9.27
N GLN A 59 9.49 -3.64 -8.77
CA GLN A 59 10.94 -3.52 -8.98
C GLN A 59 11.62 -3.26 -7.64
N LYS A 60 12.87 -3.68 -7.55
CA LYS A 60 13.66 -3.61 -6.33
C LYS A 60 15.07 -3.14 -6.61
N VAL A 61 15.67 -2.48 -5.63
CA VAL A 61 17.06 -2.03 -5.67
C VAL A 61 17.74 -2.32 -4.35
N ALA A 62 19.04 -2.58 -4.43
CA ALA A 62 19.95 -2.68 -3.31
C ALA A 62 21.17 -1.81 -3.62
N GLY A 63 21.97 -1.53 -2.59
CA GLY A 63 23.15 -0.67 -2.73
C GLY A 63 22.84 0.76 -3.15
N THR A 64 23.90 1.52 -3.39
CA THR A 64 23.83 2.92 -3.82
C THR A 64 23.77 3.00 -5.34
N ASN A 65 22.73 3.65 -5.88
CA ASN A 65 22.53 3.75 -7.33
C ASN A 65 22.48 5.21 -7.76
N LYS A 66 23.33 5.59 -8.72
CA LYS A 66 23.37 6.95 -9.29
C LYS A 66 22.25 7.21 -10.31
N ASP A 67 21.68 6.15 -10.87
CA ASP A 67 20.60 6.26 -11.85
C ASP A 67 19.60 5.10 -11.70
N LEU A 68 18.35 5.43 -11.39
CA LEU A 68 17.23 4.51 -11.34
C LEU A 68 16.22 4.75 -12.47
N THR A 69 16.48 5.70 -13.37
CA THR A 69 15.54 6.07 -14.45
C THR A 69 15.34 4.98 -15.50
N GLN A 70 16.28 4.04 -15.57
CA GLN A 70 16.17 2.80 -16.34
C GLN A 70 15.06 1.86 -15.84
N PHE A 71 14.65 2.00 -14.57
CA PHE A 71 13.60 1.18 -13.97
C PHE A 71 12.26 1.93 -14.06
N SER A 72 11.39 1.49 -14.98
CA SER A 72 10.14 2.21 -15.27
C SER A 72 9.19 2.32 -14.07
N VAL A 73 9.14 1.33 -13.17
CA VAL A 73 8.31 1.40 -11.96
C VAL A 73 8.84 2.44 -10.99
N PHE A 74 10.16 2.60 -10.87
CA PHE A 74 10.74 3.68 -10.05
C PHE A 74 10.40 5.09 -10.54
N GLN A 75 9.87 5.24 -11.76
CA GLN A 75 9.44 6.53 -12.30
C GLN A 75 7.94 6.77 -12.13
N ASN A 76 7.17 5.76 -11.72
CA ASN A 76 5.73 5.85 -11.57
C ASN A 76 5.20 4.72 -10.64
N PHE A 77 5.59 4.76 -9.37
CA PHE A 77 5.12 3.80 -8.37
C PHE A 77 4.09 4.42 -7.43
N LYS A 78 3.26 3.58 -6.81
CA LYS A 78 2.18 3.99 -5.90
C LYS A 78 2.29 3.38 -4.51
N SER A 79 3.13 2.35 -4.35
CA SER A 79 3.42 1.74 -3.06
C SER A 79 4.88 1.29 -3.00
N TRP A 80 5.44 1.30 -1.78
CA TRP A 80 6.84 0.99 -1.57
C TRP A 80 7.10 0.44 -0.17
N TYR A 81 8.19 -0.31 -0.04
CA TYR A 81 8.63 -0.90 1.21
C TYR A 81 10.16 -0.86 1.29
N ASN A 82 10.68 -0.28 2.36
CA ASN A 82 12.07 -0.45 2.75
C ASN A 82 12.24 -1.71 3.60
N HIS A 83 12.56 -2.83 2.95
CA HIS A 83 12.96 -4.07 3.61
C HIS A 83 14.49 -4.19 3.71
N GLY A 84 15.21 -3.07 3.84
CA GLY A 84 16.66 -3.05 4.01
C GLY A 84 17.15 -3.94 5.17
N ALA A 85 18.39 -4.41 5.08
CA ALA A 85 18.97 -5.32 6.08
C ALA A 85 19.20 -4.59 7.43
N SER A 86 19.99 -3.51 7.38
CA SER A 86 20.41 -2.73 8.56
C SER A 86 20.22 -1.22 8.40
N CYS A 87 19.92 -0.72 7.20
CA CYS A 87 19.97 0.72 6.88
C CYS A 87 18.62 1.30 6.48
N ASP A 88 18.48 2.62 6.65
CA ASP A 88 17.40 3.41 6.07
C ASP A 88 17.69 3.74 4.61
N PHE A 89 16.65 3.85 3.80
CA PHE A 89 16.75 4.15 2.38
C PHE A 89 16.59 5.65 2.15
N LYS A 90 17.58 6.29 1.53
CA LYS A 90 17.49 7.71 1.17
C LYS A 90 17.26 7.86 -0.33
N TRP A 91 16.14 8.46 -0.69
CA TRP A 91 15.78 8.71 -2.08
C TRP A 91 16.18 10.11 -2.53
N TYR A 92 16.37 10.27 -3.84
CA TYR A 92 16.68 11.54 -4.48
C TYR A 92 15.82 11.75 -5.72
N SER A 93 15.33 12.98 -5.92
CA SER A 93 14.50 13.35 -7.07
C SER A 93 15.30 13.55 -8.36
N ALA A 94 16.63 13.64 -8.30
CA ALA A 94 17.52 13.70 -9.46
C ALA A 94 18.50 12.53 -9.52
N LYS A 95 19.17 12.36 -10.67
CA LYS A 95 20.30 11.42 -10.82
C LYS A 95 21.49 11.90 -9.99
N ASN A 96 22.47 11.02 -9.77
CA ASN A 96 23.73 11.32 -9.07
C ASN A 96 23.54 11.90 -7.66
N HIS A 97 22.49 11.48 -6.95
CA HIS A 97 22.18 11.91 -5.58
C HIS A 97 21.91 13.41 -5.42
N GLY A 98 21.37 14.05 -6.48
CA GLY A 98 20.98 15.45 -6.48
C GLY A 98 19.50 15.70 -6.23
N GLY A 99 19.12 16.98 -6.20
CA GLY A 99 17.73 17.42 -6.04
C GLY A 99 17.21 17.26 -4.60
N SER A 100 15.89 17.20 -4.47
CA SER A 100 15.21 16.95 -3.20
C SER A 100 15.49 15.52 -2.74
N SER A 101 15.51 15.31 -1.42
CA SER A 101 15.72 13.99 -0.83
C SER A 101 14.85 13.78 0.39
N GLY A 102 14.65 12.52 0.74
CA GLY A 102 13.96 12.10 1.95
C GLY A 102 14.44 10.73 2.41
N ILE A 103 14.13 10.39 3.67
CA ILE A 103 14.52 9.12 4.29
C ILE A 103 13.28 8.26 4.45
N VAL A 104 13.39 7.00 4.05
CA VAL A 104 12.42 5.94 4.32
C VAL A 104 13.04 5.00 5.35
N PRO A 105 12.58 5.02 6.61
CA PRO A 105 13.14 4.17 7.66
C PRO A 105 13.07 2.69 7.32
N ARG A 106 14.02 1.90 7.81
CA ARG A 106 13.97 0.43 7.69
C ARG A 106 12.68 -0.12 8.31
N GLY A 107 12.01 -1.02 7.60
CA GLY A 107 10.73 -1.59 8.02
C GLY A 107 9.52 -0.74 7.63
N TYR A 108 9.73 0.49 7.16
CA TYR A 108 8.63 1.36 6.74
C TYR A 108 8.09 0.94 5.38
N LYS A 109 6.77 0.82 5.30
CA LYS A 109 6.01 0.53 4.08
C LYS A 109 4.77 1.39 4.05
N THR A 110 4.40 1.84 2.87
CA THR A 110 3.17 2.61 2.68
C THR A 110 2.69 2.52 1.23
N THR A 111 1.49 3.04 1.01
CA THR A 111 0.83 3.15 -0.27
C THR A 111 -0.05 4.37 -0.28
N ASP A 112 -0.16 5.03 -1.43
CA ASP A 112 -1.12 6.13 -1.62
C ASP A 112 -1.63 6.17 -3.06
N GLY A 113 -2.50 7.13 -3.38
CA GLY A 113 -3.07 7.30 -4.72
C GLY A 113 -2.16 8.04 -5.70
N ALA A 114 -1.14 8.73 -5.20
CA ALA A 114 -0.24 9.55 -6.00
C ALA A 114 0.81 8.70 -6.69
N SER A 115 1.33 9.21 -7.81
CA SER A 115 2.45 8.62 -8.50
C SER A 115 3.75 9.24 -8.00
N HIS A 116 4.66 8.39 -7.55
CA HIS A 116 5.96 8.78 -7.02
C HIS A 116 7.08 8.36 -7.97
N TYR A 117 8.21 9.04 -7.82
CA TYR A 117 9.41 8.75 -8.59
C TYR A 117 10.67 8.90 -7.74
N ILE A 118 11.67 8.07 -8.04
CA ILE A 118 13.01 8.14 -7.46
C ILE A 118 14.01 7.97 -8.58
N LYS A 119 14.98 8.89 -8.67
CA LYS A 119 15.98 8.88 -9.76
C LYS A 119 17.35 8.40 -9.33
N SER A 120 17.67 8.47 -8.04
CA SER A 120 18.86 7.85 -7.46
C SER A 120 18.64 7.60 -5.95
N ASN A 121 19.50 6.77 -5.34
CA ASN A 121 19.37 6.43 -3.92
C ASN A 121 20.72 6.19 -3.24
N THR A 122 20.73 6.37 -1.93
CA THR A 122 21.80 5.90 -1.03
C THR A 122 21.19 5.15 0.15
N TRP A 123 22.03 4.54 0.98
CA TRP A 123 21.64 3.93 2.26
C TRP A 123 22.32 4.68 3.39
N VAL A 124 21.57 4.98 4.44
CA VAL A 124 22.01 5.79 5.58
C VAL A 124 21.56 5.16 6.90
N ASN A 125 22.08 5.66 8.03
CA ASN A 125 21.68 5.22 9.37
C ASN A 125 21.74 3.69 9.58
N CYS A 126 22.78 3.05 9.04
CA CYS A 126 22.99 1.61 9.17
C CYS A 126 23.26 1.20 10.61
N ARG A 127 22.59 0.15 11.09
CA ARG A 127 22.66 -0.37 12.45
C ARG A 127 22.56 -1.89 12.52
#